data_AF-A0A522F3L7-F1
#
_entry.id   AF-A0A522F3L7-F1
#
_cell.length_a   1.000
_cell.length_b   1.000
_cell.length_c   1.000
_cell.angle_alpha   90.00
_cell.angle_beta   90.00
_cell.angle_gamma   90.00
#
_symmetry.space_group_name_H-M   'P 1'
#
loop_
_entity.id
_entity.type
_entity.pdbx_description
1 polymer ?
#
loop_
_entity_poly.entity_id
_entity_poly.type
_entity_poly.pdbx_seq_one_letter_code
_entity_poly.pdbx_strand_id
1 'polypeptide(L)' 'MKNNQNLIWIDLEMTGLEPEQDRIIEIATVVTDAQL' A
#
# COMPACT_ATOMS: atom_id res chain seq x y z
N MET A 1 11.36 17.37 -4.57
CA MET A 1 10.41 17.59 -5.70
C MET A 1 9.16 16.80 -5.42
N LYS A 2 7.99 17.46 -5.32
CA LYS A 2 6.70 16.75 -5.34
C LYS A 2 6.29 16.65 -6.80
N ASN A 3 6.21 15.42 -7.32
CA ASN A 3 5.62 15.14 -8.63
C ASN A 3 4.28 14.46 -8.40
N ASN A 4 3.21 15.01 -8.96
CA ASN A 4 1.85 14.48 -8.83
C ASN A 4 1.66 13.15 -9.60
N GLN A 5 2.68 12.72 -10.34
CA GLN A 5 2.71 11.44 -11.06
C GLN A 5 3.44 10.33 -10.32
N ASN A 6 3.96 10.59 -9.12
CA ASN A 6 4.55 9.52 -8.32
C ASN A 6 3.50 8.45 -8.01
N LEU A 7 3.90 7.18 -8.09
CA LEU A 7 3.06 6.03 -7.78
C LEU A 7 3.32 5.60 -6.34
N ILE A 8 2.25 5.23 -5.65
CA ILE A 8 2.32 4.66 -4.29
C ILE A 8 1.94 3.19 -4.41
N TRP A 9 2.92 2.33 -4.16
CA TRP A 9 2.72 0.90 -4.02
C TRP A 9 2.37 0.61 -2.57
N ILE A 10 1.36 -0.23 -2.36
CA ILE A 10 0.92 -0.66 -1.04
C ILE A 10 0.78 -2.18 -1.03
N ASP A 11 1.28 -2.78 0.04
CA ASP A 11 1.07 -4.19 0.36
C ASP A 11 0.56 -4.29 1.80
N LEU A 12 -0.36 -5.23 2.02
CA LEU A 12 -1.08 -5.39 3.29
C LEU A 12 -1.08 -6.86 3.70
N GLU A 13 -0.75 -7.10 4.97
CA GLU A 13 -0.96 -8.40 5.61
C GLU A 13 -2.14 -8.28 6.58
N MET A 14 -3.03 -9.26 6.55
CA MET A 14 -4.28 -9.27 7.33
C MET A 14 -4.41 -10.54 8.15
N THR A 15 -5.22 -10.50 9.22
CA THR A 15 -5.57 -11.70 9.99
C THR A 15 -6.40 -12.71 9.20
N GLY A 16 -7.06 -12.27 8.13
CA GLY A 16 -7.95 -13.05 7.28
C GLY A 16 -8.46 -12.23 6.09
N LEU A 17 -9.52 -12.71 5.43
CA LEU A 17 -10.01 -12.18 4.16
C LEU A 17 -11.31 -11.37 4.27
N GLU A 18 -11.91 -11.26 5.46
CA GLU A 18 -13.19 -10.57 5.67
C GLU A 18 -12.97 -9.21 6.34
N PRO A 19 -12.99 -8.07 5.61
CA PRO A 19 -12.60 -6.77 6.16
C PRO A 19 -13.41 -6.27 7.35
N GLU A 20 -14.70 -6.66 7.44
CA GLU A 20 -15.55 -6.27 8.57
C GLU A 20 -15.12 -6.97 9.88
N GLN A 21 -14.54 -8.17 9.77
CA GLN A 21 -14.16 -9.01 10.91
C GLN A 21 -12.65 -8.99 11.19
N ASP A 22 -11.85 -9.08 10.14
CA ASP A 22 -10.41 -9.14 10.16
C ASP A 22 -9.77 -7.76 10.26
N ARG A 23 -8.48 -7.72 10.60
CA ARG A 23 -7.72 -6.49 10.78
C ARG A 23 -6.38 -6.57 10.05
N ILE A 24 -5.88 -5.41 9.65
CA ILE A 24 -4.52 -5.26 9.09
C ILE A 24 -3.51 -5.45 10.22
N ILE A 25 -2.48 -6.26 9.97
CA ILE A 25 -1.38 -6.51 10.92
C ILE A 25 -0.06 -5.87 10.47
N GLU A 26 0.13 -5.66 9.17
CA GLU A 26 1.31 -4.99 8.61
C GLU A 26 0.93 -4.14 7.38
N ILE A 27 1.67 -3.05 7.18
CA ILE A 27 1.56 -2.17 6.02
C ILE A 27 2.97 -1.86 5.52
N ALA A 28 3.22 -2.15 4.24
CA ALA A 28 4.43 -1.73 3.54
C ALA A 28 4.08 -0.79 2.39
N THR A 29 4.84 0.31 2.25
CA THR A 29 4.63 1.29 1.17
C THR A 29 5.93 1.68 0.51
N VAL A 30 5.92 1.79 -0.83
CA VAL A 30 7.05 2.30 -1.62
C VAL A 30 6.54 3.37 -2.58
N VAL A 31 7.27 4.46 -2.70
CA VAL A 31 6.97 5.54 -3.65
C VAL A 31 7.96 5.46 -4.80
N THR A 32 7.43 5.36 -6.02
CA THR A 32 8.22 5.38 -7.26
C THR A 32 7.79 6.54 -8.15
N ASP A 33 8.58 6.89 -9.16
CA ASP A 33 8.06 7.67 -10.27
C ASP A 33 7.22 6.78 -11.22
N ALA A 34 6.69 7.37 -12.29
CA ALA A 34 5.86 6.70 -13.28
C ALA A 34 6.65 5.94 -14.37
N GLN A 35 7.99 6.00 -14.35
CA GLN A 35 8.84 5.49 -15.43
C GLN A 35 9.75 4.33 -15.03
N LEU A 36 9.84 4.01 -13.73
CA LEU A 36 10.51 2.87 -13.09
C LEU A 36 11.65 2.20 -13.89
#